data_AF-A0A2D5T2M8-F1
#
_entry.id   AF-A0A2D5T2M8-F1
#
_cell.length_a   1.000
_cell.length_b   1.000
_cell.length_c   1.000
_cell.angle_alpha   90.00
_cell.angle_beta   90.00
_cell.angle_gamma   90.00
#
_symmetry.space_group_name_H-M   'P 1'
#
loop_
_entity.id
_entity.type
_entity.pdbx_description
1 polymer ?
#
loop_
_entity_poly.entity_id
_entity_poly.type
_entity_poly.pdbx_seq_one_letter_code
_entity_poly.pdbx_strand_id
1 'polypeptide(L)'
;MHLFKKIAVLSTLLLTFAANAKVLSIGDNIKLPTLNDQFDQPHSFKPSTQWLVLAHDMDSSRVTRDAFAGQTNETLQQANVRYYADISGMPGL
;
A
#
# COMPACT_ATOMS: atom_id res chain seq x y z
N MET A 1 17.39 21.38 -30.82
CA MET A 1 16.13 20.96 -30.15
C MET A 1 15.98 19.43 -30.04
N HIS A 2 16.34 18.62 -31.06
CA HIS A 2 16.20 17.16 -30.99
C HIS A 2 17.14 16.44 -30.00
N LEU A 3 18.34 16.96 -29.77
CA LEU A 3 19.30 16.36 -28.83
C LEU A 3 18.82 16.47 -27.37
N PHE A 4 18.29 17.64 -26.98
CA PHE A 4 17.68 17.84 -25.65
C PHE A 4 16.45 16.96 -25.43
N LYS A 5 15.62 16.73 -26.45
CA LYS A 5 14.50 15.77 -26.37
C LYS A 5 14.98 14.34 -26.15
N LYS A 6 16.03 13.89 -26.82
CA LYS A 6 16.61 12.55 -26.64
C LYS A 6 17.20 12.37 -25.24
N ILE A 7 17.89 13.39 -24.72
CA ILE A 7 18.44 13.40 -23.36
C ILE A 7 17.31 13.37 -22.33
N ALA A 8 16.23 14.13 -22.54
CA ALA A 8 15.07 14.13 -21.64
C ALA A 8 14.38 12.75 -21.61
N VAL A 9 14.15 12.13 -22.77
CA VAL A 9 13.56 10.77 -22.86
C VAL A 9 14.45 9.73 -22.20
N LEU A 10 15.76 9.79 -22.42
CA LEU A 10 16.71 8.87 -21.80
C LEU A 10 16.75 9.04 -20.27
N SER A 11 16.71 10.28 -19.78
CA SER A 11 16.67 10.60 -18.34
C SER A 11 15.40 10.08 -17.67
N THR A 12 14.23 10.29 -18.28
CA THR A 12 12.95 9.75 -17.78
C THR A 12 12.95 8.22 -17.76
N LEU A 13 13.54 7.57 -18.77
CA LEU A 13 13.65 6.11 -18.81
C LEU A 13 14.59 5.58 -17.71
N LEU A 14 15.73 6.22 -17.47
CA LEU A 14 16.67 5.84 -16.41
C LEU A 14 16.07 5.97 -15.01
N LEU A 15 15.22 6.98 -14.77
CA LEU A 15 14.55 7.19 -13.48
C LEU A 15 13.52 6.08 -13.15
N THR A 16 12.89 5.47 -14.16
CA THR A 16 11.93 4.37 -13.93
C THR A 16 12.59 3.07 -13.44
N PHE A 17 13.88 2.86 -13.71
CA PHE A 17 14.63 1.69 -13.24
C PHE A 17 15.24 1.87 -11.84
N ALA A 18 15.19 3.08 -11.26
CA ALA A 18 15.76 3.35 -9.94
C ALA A 18 14.85 2.97 -8.77
N ALA A 19 13.68 2.38 -9.05
CA ALA A 19 12.81 1.84 -8.01
C ALA A 19 13.46 0.61 -7.36
N ASN A 20 14.19 0.84 -6.27
CA ASN A 20 14.74 -0.22 -5.43
C ASN A 20 13.63 -0.79 -4.54
N ALA A 21 12.75 -1.59 -5.13
CA ALA A 21 11.79 -2.37 -4.37
C ALA A 21 12.53 -3.54 -3.70
N LYS A 22 12.56 -3.56 -2.36
CA LYS A 22 13.05 -4.74 -1.63
C LYS A 22 12.07 -5.89 -1.85
N VAL A 23 12.52 -6.95 -2.51
CA VAL A 23 11.77 -8.21 -2.57
C VAL A 23 11.68 -8.77 -1.15
N LEU A 24 10.45 -9.02 -0.69
CA LEU A 24 10.22 -9.62 0.62
C LEU A 24 10.42 -11.13 0.55
N SER A 25 11.20 -11.66 1.48
CA SER A 25 11.46 -13.08 1.67
C SER A 25 10.95 -13.56 3.02
N ILE A 26 10.66 -14.86 3.14
CA ILE A 26 10.30 -15.45 4.43
C ILE A 26 11.45 -15.24 5.43
N GLY A 27 11.13 -14.74 6.62
CA GLY A 27 12.11 -14.40 7.65
C GLY A 27 12.63 -12.96 7.59
N ASP A 28 12.25 -12.18 6.57
CA ASP A 28 12.57 -10.75 6.54
C ASP A 28 11.92 -10.02 7.70
N ASN A 29 12.69 -9.12 8.32
CA ASN A 29 12.12 -8.11 9.20
C ASN A 29 11.51 -6.99 8.32
N ILE A 30 10.19 -6.86 8.36
CA ILE A 30 9.49 -5.83 7.59
C ILE A 30 9.32 -4.61 8.48
N LYS A 31 10.03 -3.53 8.17
CA LYS A 31 9.77 -2.22 8.74
C LYS A 31 8.81 -1.47 7.82
N LEU A 32 7.57 -1.35 8.25
CA LEU A 32 6.55 -0.67 7.47
C LEU A 32 6.46 0.80 7.92
N PRO A 33 6.25 1.73 6.97
CA PRO A 33 6.20 3.16 7.27
C PRO A 33 4.98 3.51 8.12
N THR A 34 5.03 4.61 8.86
CA THR A 34 3.79 5.20 9.40
C THR A 34 3.00 5.78 8.22
N LEU A 35 1.73 5.40 8.11
CA LEU A 35 0.83 5.86 7.06
C LEU A 35 -0.23 6.76 7.68
N ASN A 36 -0.52 7.90 7.04
CA ASN A 36 -1.62 8.76 7.45
C ASN A 36 -2.93 8.27 6.83
N ASP A 37 -4.02 8.43 7.56
CA ASP A 37 -5.37 8.29 6.99
C ASP A 37 -5.84 9.60 6.33
N GLN A 38 -7.09 9.60 5.85
CA GLN A 38 -7.73 10.75 5.20
C GLN A 38 -7.85 12.01 6.07
N PHE A 39 -7.66 11.90 7.39
CA PHE A 39 -7.72 12.99 8.35
C PHE A 39 -6.34 13.34 8.91
N ASP A 40 -5.28 12.98 8.18
CA ASP A 40 -3.88 13.15 8.55
C ASP A 40 -3.50 12.48 9.89
N GLN A 41 -4.27 11.48 10.34
CA GLN A 41 -3.93 10.75 11.55
C GLN A 41 -2.89 9.67 11.25
N PRO A 42 -1.75 9.66 11.96
CA PRO A 42 -0.69 8.70 11.72
C PRO A 42 -1.04 7.32 12.30
N HIS A 43 -0.93 6.29 11.47
CA HIS A 43 -1.09 4.88 11.85
C HIS A 43 0.20 4.12 11.61
N SER A 44 0.77 3.59 12.70
CA SER A 44 1.96 2.74 12.63
C SER A 44 1.59 1.26 12.57
N PHE A 45 2.43 0.49 11.88
CA PHE A 45 2.29 -0.95 11.85
C PHE A 45 2.60 -1.55 13.21
N LYS A 46 1.73 -2.46 13.66
CA LYS A 46 1.93 -3.13 14.95
C LYS A 46 2.86 -4.33 14.77
N PRO A 47 3.84 -4.55 15.68
CA PRO A 47 4.68 -5.74 15.65
C PRO A 47 3.91 -7.06 15.70
N SER A 48 2.69 -7.04 16.26
CA SER A 48 1.81 -8.21 16.34
C SER A 48 1.06 -8.51 15.04
N THR A 49 1.20 -7.70 13.99
CA THR A 49 0.46 -7.89 12.72
C THR A 49 0.80 -9.23 12.10
N GLN A 50 -0.22 -10.08 11.90
CA GLN A 50 -0.08 -11.39 11.27
C GLN A 50 -0.56 -11.38 9.82
N TRP A 51 -1.55 -10.53 9.53
CA TRP A 51 -2.11 -10.37 8.20
C TRP A 51 -2.05 -8.90 7.80
N LEU A 52 -1.40 -8.61 6.68
CA LEU A 52 -1.40 -7.30 6.05
C LEU A 52 -2.17 -7.39 4.74
N VAL A 53 -3.26 -6.63 4.64
CA VAL A 53 -4.09 -6.55 3.44
C VAL A 53 -3.99 -5.14 2.88
N LEU A 54 -3.54 -5.03 1.64
CA LEU A 54 -3.40 -3.78 0.91
C LEU A 54 -4.37 -3.78 -0.27
N ALA A 55 -5.22 -2.77 -0.35
CA ALA A 55 -6.08 -2.51 -1.51
C ALA A 55 -5.63 -1.22 -2.18
N HIS A 56 -5.36 -1.26 -3.49
CA HIS A 56 -4.88 -0.11 -4.24
C HIS A 56 -6.01 0.75 -4.83
N ASP A 57 -7.19 0.17 -5.00
CA ASP A 57 -8.32 0.80 -5.66
C ASP A 57 -9.65 0.26 -5.13
N MET A 58 -10.75 0.84 -5.61
CA MET A 58 -12.09 0.45 -5.19
C MET A 58 -12.42 -1.02 -5.50
N ASP A 59 -11.91 -1.56 -6.62
CA ASP A 59 -12.19 -2.94 -7.02
C ASP A 59 -11.47 -3.94 -6.11
N SER A 60 -10.21 -3.70 -5.77
CA SER A 60 -9.47 -4.48 -4.77
C SER A 60 -10.02 -4.31 -3.35
N SER A 61 -10.54 -3.13 -3.00
CA SER A 61 -11.29 -2.93 -1.75
C SER A 61 -12.59 -3.74 -1.73
N ARG A 62 -13.29 -3.86 -2.86
CA ARG A 62 -14.50 -4.67 -2.99
C ARG A 62 -14.21 -6.16 -2.73
N VAL A 63 -13.14 -6.68 -3.32
CA VAL A 63 -12.67 -8.06 -3.07
C VAL A 63 -12.36 -8.26 -1.60
N THR A 64 -11.65 -7.31 -0.96
CA THR A 64 -11.32 -7.40 0.47
C THR A 64 -12.57 -7.39 1.35
N ARG A 65 -13.54 -6.52 1.05
CA ARG A 65 -14.83 -6.47 1.75
C ARG A 65 -15.55 -7.81 1.68
N ASP A 66 -15.61 -8.41 0.49
CA ASP A 66 -16.30 -9.67 0.27
C ASP A 66 -15.56 -10.83 0.98
N ALA A 67 -14.23 -10.82 1.00
CA ALA A 67 -13.42 -11.78 1.76
C ALA A 67 -13.63 -11.68 3.28
N PHE A 68 -13.93 -10.48 3.79
CA PHE A 68 -14.24 -10.24 5.20
C PHE A 68 -15.75 -10.29 5.52
N ALA A 69 -16.60 -10.70 4.58
CA ALA A 69 -18.03 -10.80 4.82
C ALA A 69 -18.32 -11.73 6.01
N GLY A 70 -19.13 -11.24 6.96
CA GLY A 70 -19.47 -11.96 8.19
C GLY A 70 -18.43 -11.88 9.31
N GLN A 71 -17.28 -11.21 9.09
CA GLN A 71 -16.34 -10.87 10.15
C GLN A 71 -16.73 -9.56 10.84
N THR A 72 -16.37 -9.43 12.11
CA THR A 72 -16.52 -8.17 12.85
C THR A 72 -15.15 -7.53 13.06
N ASN A 73 -15.15 -6.26 13.50
CA ASN A 73 -13.90 -5.60 13.86
C ASN A 73 -13.17 -6.33 14.98
N GLU A 74 -13.90 -6.95 15.92
CA GLU A 74 -13.32 -7.72 17.01
C GLU A 74 -12.64 -9.00 16.49
N THR A 75 -13.29 -9.73 15.58
CA THR A 75 -12.70 -10.97 15.03
C THR A 75 -11.45 -10.69 14.20
N LEU A 76 -11.46 -9.64 13.38
CA LEU A 76 -10.28 -9.22 12.60
C LEU A 76 -9.14 -8.71 13.49
N GLN A 77 -9.46 -8.02 14.59
CA GLN A 77 -8.46 -7.57 15.56
C GLN A 77 -7.83 -8.74 16.33
N GLN A 78 -8.61 -9.73 16.73
CA GLN A 78 -8.12 -10.95 17.39
C GLN A 78 -7.18 -11.75 16.47
N ALA A 79 -7.46 -11.75 15.16
CA ALA A 79 -6.59 -12.33 14.14
C ALA A 79 -5.37 -11.45 13.76
N ASN A 80 -5.19 -10.30 14.42
CA ASN A 80 -4.12 -9.33 14.13
C ASN A 80 -4.06 -8.89 12.65
N VAL A 81 -5.22 -8.69 12.03
CA VAL A 81 -5.33 -8.17 10.67
C VAL A 81 -5.12 -6.65 10.65
N ARG A 82 -4.34 -6.16 9.68
CA ARG A 82 -4.24 -4.74 9.31
C ARG A 82 -4.65 -4.57 7.85
N TYR A 83 -5.66 -3.74 7.62
CA TYR A 83 -6.15 -3.39 6.30
C TYR A 83 -5.81 -1.94 5.99
N TYR A 84 -5.20 -1.70 4.83
CA TYR A 84 -4.93 -0.37 4.30
C TYR A 84 -5.49 -0.28 2.88
N ALA A 85 -6.30 0.75 2.65
CA ALA A 85 -6.81 1.10 1.34
C ALA A 85 -6.13 2.38 0.85
N ASP A 86 -5.69 2.38 -0.40
CA ASP A 86 -5.31 3.60 -1.10
C ASP A 86 -6.59 4.38 -1.46
N ILE A 87 -6.74 5.53 -0.83
CA ILE A 87 -7.90 6.41 -0.98
C ILE A 87 -7.66 7.54 -1.99
N SER A 88 -6.46 7.63 -2.57
CA SER A 88 -6.07 8.76 -3.44
C SER A 88 -6.91 8.85 -4.73
N GLY A 89 -7.45 7.72 -5.20
CA GLY A 89 -8.35 7.63 -6.35
C GLY A 89 -9.82 7.48 -6.00
N MET A 90 -10.19 7.47 -4.72
CA MET A 90 -11.60 7.38 -4.32
C MET A 90 -12.27 8.76 -4.47
N PRO A 91 -13.55 8.84 -4.89
CA PRO A 91 -14.30 10.08 -4.80
C PRO A 91 -14.22 10.58 -3.36
N GLY A 92 -13.78 11.82 -3.16
CA GLY A 92 -13.75 12.43 -1.84
C GLY A 92 -15.13 12.32 -1.19
N LEU A 93 -15.17 11.91 0.08
CA LEU A 93 -16.39 11.95 0.88
C LEU A 93 -16.96 13.37 0.95
#